data_AF-A0A4P2VJP4-F1
#
_entry.id   AF-A0A4P2VJP4-F1
#
_cell.length_a   1.000
_cell.length_b   1.000
_cell.length_c   1.000
_cell.angle_alpha   90.00
_cell.angle_beta   90.00
_cell.angle_gamma   90.00
#
_symmetry.space_group_name_H-M   'P 1'
#
loop_
_entity.id
_entity.type
_entity.pdbx_description
1 polymer ?
#
loop_
_entity_poly.entity_id
_entity_poly.type
_entity_poly.pdbx_seq_one_letter_code
_entity_poly.pdbx_strand_id
1 'polypeptide(L)'
;MLSPFIKLRDDCVLCQKLMNAKNENDFLFDGGNHFLVYKSPFAQKWPGALMAVYKRHIYEHSQIRGNELLDTLQSLVCLEKAIIKVTKCKRINFVKFANVANHLHWHIIPRYYKENYLDKCSWELLDVAKEDLYKNFEPHFFQKNQNLYANLRKEYTFEIHHRDSSYFGCALFLRARDKNKRNNIWKLSLDEIIKSARENPSEWECLLMKRNYFDFAWDFIGGNSDINEFPEYTMIREVKEEVGWKILHYREICRQWKQGTIKGFVYLAIPEEKQYMDDDPPRTPCDEVQSVKYFNLCEIIKSNHFSDSVRGRIKAFIDKRSDFLSIDP
;
A
#
# COMPACT_ATOMS: atom_id res chain seq x y z
N MET A 1 -8.56 15.46 2.52
CA MET A 1 -8.18 16.89 2.70
C MET A 1 -6.72 17.01 2.29
N LEU A 2 -6.31 18.07 1.58
CA LEU A 2 -4.92 18.19 1.13
C LEU A 2 -3.99 18.40 2.33
N SER A 3 -2.85 17.71 2.33
CA SER A 3 -1.82 17.89 3.35
C SER A 3 -1.24 19.31 3.25
N PRO A 4 -0.99 20.00 4.38
CA PRO A 4 -0.42 21.36 4.39
C PRO A 4 0.99 21.41 3.78
N PHE A 5 1.65 20.26 3.64
CA PHE A 5 2.98 20.15 3.06
C PHE A 5 2.99 20.07 1.53
N ILE A 6 1.82 19.98 0.88
CA ILE A 6 1.71 19.97 -0.58
C ILE A 6 1.74 21.40 -1.10
N LYS A 7 2.85 21.74 -1.77
CA LYS A 7 3.00 23.05 -2.45
C LYS A 7 2.22 23.03 -3.77
N LEU A 8 1.11 23.77 -3.79
CA LEU A 8 0.33 24.07 -4.98
C LEU A 8 0.78 25.40 -5.57
N ARG A 9 0.41 25.67 -6.82
CA ARG A 9 0.72 26.93 -7.50
C ARG A 9 -0.55 27.69 -7.88
N ASP A 10 -0.55 28.99 -7.67
CA ASP A 10 -1.69 29.85 -7.98
C ASP A 10 -1.90 30.04 -9.49
N ASP A 11 -0.84 29.88 -10.30
CA ASP A 11 -0.88 29.99 -11.76
C ASP A 11 -1.37 28.70 -12.47
N CYS A 12 -1.69 27.65 -11.72
CA CYS A 12 -2.13 26.37 -12.27
C CYS A 12 -3.63 26.14 -12.03
N VAL A 13 -4.39 25.99 -13.11
CA VAL A 13 -5.84 25.71 -13.07
C VAL A 13 -6.18 24.45 -12.28
N LEU A 14 -5.35 23.41 -12.36
CA LEU A 14 -5.57 22.16 -11.62
C LEU A 14 -5.21 22.32 -10.14
N CYS A 15 -4.18 23.09 -9.79
CA CYS A 15 -3.90 23.46 -8.40
C CYS A 15 -5.06 24.25 -7.78
N GLN A 16 -5.63 25.22 -8.51
CA GLN A 16 -6.81 25.96 -8.06
C GLN A 16 -8.01 25.03 -7.82
N LYS A 17 -8.27 24.09 -8.74
CA LYS A 17 -9.29 23.05 -8.53
C LYS A 17 -9.02 22.22 -7.28
N LEU A 18 -7.77 21.79 -7.06
CA LEU A 18 -7.38 21.05 -5.86
C LEU A 18 -7.63 21.86 -4.57
N MET A 19 -7.26 23.15 -4.55
CA MET A 19 -7.48 24.04 -3.41
C MET A 19 -8.97 24.19 -3.08
N ASN A 20 -9.80 24.32 -4.11
CA ASN A 20 -11.23 24.58 -3.98
C ASN A 20 -12.11 23.34 -4.18
N ALA A 21 -11.54 22.13 -4.09
CA ALA A 21 -12.20 20.90 -4.55
C ALA A 21 -13.64 20.73 -4.05
N LYS A 22 -13.94 21.04 -2.79
CA LYS A 22 -15.30 20.90 -2.23
C LYS A 22 -16.34 21.85 -2.84
N ASN A 23 -15.89 22.94 -3.46
CA ASN A 23 -16.73 23.95 -4.10
C ASN A 23 -16.77 23.77 -5.63
N GLU A 24 -16.01 22.82 -6.18
CA GLU A 24 -16.00 22.49 -7.60
C GLU A 24 -17.16 21.56 -7.93
N ASN A 25 -18.02 21.95 -8.88
CA ASN A 25 -19.16 21.12 -9.30
C ASN A 25 -18.75 19.76 -9.86
N ASP A 26 -17.55 19.67 -10.43
CA ASP A 26 -17.03 18.43 -11.01
C ASP A 26 -16.31 17.55 -9.98
N PHE A 27 -16.06 18.02 -8.75
CA PHE A 27 -15.40 17.18 -7.75
C PHE A 27 -16.30 16.04 -7.31
N LEU A 28 -15.74 14.83 -7.22
CA LEU A 28 -16.48 13.62 -6.86
C LEU A 28 -16.07 13.07 -5.51
N PHE A 29 -14.78 12.77 -5.33
CA PHE A 29 -14.25 12.22 -4.08
C PHE A 29 -12.72 12.32 -3.98
N ASP A 30 -12.20 12.13 -2.77
CA ASP A 30 -10.77 12.00 -2.50
C ASP A 30 -10.30 10.59 -2.90
N GLY A 31 -9.33 10.52 -3.81
CA GLY A 31 -8.83 9.25 -4.35
C GLY A 31 -7.82 8.55 -3.45
N GLY A 32 -7.58 9.04 -2.24
CA GLY A 32 -6.58 8.48 -1.32
C GLY A 32 -5.35 9.38 -1.21
N ASN A 33 -4.15 8.82 -1.12
CA ASN A 33 -2.95 9.60 -0.79
C ASN A 33 -2.53 10.58 -1.90
N HIS A 34 -2.80 10.25 -3.15
CA HIS A 34 -2.06 10.81 -4.28
C HIS A 34 -2.85 11.70 -5.21
N PHE A 35 -4.16 11.54 -5.34
CA PHE A 35 -4.97 12.33 -6.27
C PHE A 35 -6.37 12.61 -5.74
N LEU A 36 -7.00 13.65 -6.28
CA LEU A 36 -8.44 13.91 -6.14
C LEU A 36 -9.14 13.51 -7.44
N VAL A 37 -10.38 13.02 -7.35
CA VAL A 37 -11.14 12.53 -8.49
C VAL A 37 -12.26 13.50 -8.83
N TYR A 38 -12.29 13.89 -10.11
CA TYR A 38 -13.27 14.79 -10.70
C TYR A 38 -14.01 14.10 -11.85
N LYS A 39 -15.14 14.66 -12.22
CA LYS A 39 -15.81 14.38 -13.48
C LYS A 39 -14.93 14.86 -14.63
N SER A 40 -14.68 13.97 -15.58
CA SER A 40 -13.87 14.32 -16.75
C SER A 40 -14.63 15.28 -17.67
N PRO A 41 -13.98 16.21 -18.38
CA PRO A 41 -14.61 16.96 -19.48
C PRO A 41 -15.23 16.04 -20.54
N PHE A 42 -14.63 14.85 -20.74
CA PHE A 42 -15.15 13.81 -21.63
C PHE A 42 -16.49 13.21 -21.16
N ALA A 43 -16.90 13.43 -19.90
CA ALA A 43 -18.10 12.84 -19.32
C ALA A 43 -19.40 13.24 -20.01
N GLN A 44 -19.43 14.41 -20.68
CA GLN A 44 -20.60 14.84 -21.44
C GLN A 44 -20.94 13.84 -22.54
N LYS A 45 -19.92 13.35 -23.24
CA LYS A 45 -20.02 12.35 -24.30
C LYS A 45 -19.94 10.94 -23.76
N TRP A 46 -19.01 10.64 -22.86
CA TRP A 46 -18.80 9.31 -22.28
C TRP A 46 -19.11 9.30 -20.78
N PRO A 47 -20.38 9.08 -20.38
CA PRO A 47 -20.77 9.04 -18.96
C PRO A 47 -19.89 8.08 -18.14
N GLY A 48 -19.52 8.49 -16.94
CA GLY A 48 -18.60 7.71 -16.10
C GLY A 48 -17.13 7.94 -16.42
N ALA A 49 -16.79 8.79 -17.41
CA ALA A 49 -15.43 9.28 -17.54
C ALA A 49 -15.01 10.09 -16.30
N LEU A 50 -13.83 9.75 -15.77
CA LEU A 50 -13.22 10.37 -14.59
C LEU A 50 -11.91 11.07 -14.95
N MET A 51 -11.58 12.08 -14.16
CA MET A 51 -10.29 12.76 -14.19
C MET A 51 -9.64 12.66 -12.81
N ALA A 52 -8.52 11.95 -12.70
CA ALA A 52 -7.74 11.87 -11.48
C ALA A 52 -6.63 12.93 -11.55
N VAL A 53 -6.65 13.91 -10.64
CA VAL A 53 -5.68 15.01 -10.59
C VAL A 53 -4.70 14.76 -9.45
N TYR A 54 -3.42 14.60 -9.78
CA TYR A 54 -2.38 14.33 -8.79
C TYR A 54 -2.27 15.49 -7.79
N LYS A 55 -2.13 15.24 -6.49
CA LYS A 55 -2.18 16.31 -5.48
C LYS A 55 -0.97 17.21 -5.54
N ARG A 56 0.23 16.68 -5.84
CA ARG A 56 1.45 17.49 -6.01
C ARG A 56 1.50 18.12 -7.40
N HIS A 57 1.97 19.35 -7.47
CA HIS A 57 2.27 20.03 -8.74
C HIS A 57 3.52 19.40 -9.38
N ILE A 58 3.32 18.35 -10.17
CA ILE A 58 4.31 17.72 -11.04
C ILE A 58 3.74 17.60 -12.44
N TYR A 59 4.56 17.39 -13.45
CA TYR A 59 4.13 17.38 -14.86
C TYR A 59 4.11 15.97 -15.44
N GLU A 60 5.10 15.16 -15.07
CA GLU A 60 5.33 13.84 -15.63
C GLU A 60 5.19 12.73 -14.59
N HIS A 61 4.77 11.55 -15.04
CA HIS A 61 4.75 10.34 -14.22
C HIS A 61 6.12 10.03 -13.61
N SER A 62 7.21 10.28 -14.35
CA SER A 62 8.58 10.05 -13.90
C SER A 62 8.99 10.93 -12.71
N GLN A 63 8.19 11.93 -12.35
CA GLN A 63 8.41 12.81 -11.19
C GLN A 63 7.65 12.35 -9.94
N ILE A 64 6.84 11.30 -10.04
CA ILE A 64 6.29 10.61 -8.86
C ILE A 64 7.44 9.95 -8.12
N ARG A 65 7.50 10.07 -6.79
CA ARG A 65 8.58 9.44 -6.03
C ARG A 65 8.43 7.92 -6.11
N GLY A 66 9.56 7.20 -6.10
CA GLY A 66 9.53 5.73 -6.22
C GLY A 66 8.68 5.03 -5.16
N ASN A 67 8.65 5.57 -3.93
CA ASN A 67 7.81 5.07 -2.83
C ASN A 67 6.32 5.44 -2.95
N GLU A 68 5.94 6.35 -3.85
CA GLU A 68 4.55 6.77 -4.10
C GLU A 68 4.01 6.15 -5.40
N LEU A 69 4.89 5.73 -6.32
CA LEU A 69 4.52 5.28 -7.66
C LEU A 69 3.63 4.04 -7.62
N LEU A 70 4.00 3.04 -6.82
CA LEU A 70 3.25 1.80 -6.75
C LEU A 70 1.82 2.04 -6.22
N ASP A 71 1.67 2.78 -5.12
CA ASP A 71 0.37 3.12 -4.55
C ASP A 71 -0.48 3.95 -5.53
N THR A 72 0.15 4.89 -6.23
CA THR A 72 -0.52 5.72 -7.25
C THR A 72 -1.07 4.84 -8.39
N LEU A 73 -0.25 3.96 -8.96
CA LEU A 73 -0.66 3.08 -10.06
C LEU A 73 -1.74 2.09 -9.62
N GLN A 74 -1.60 1.49 -8.44
CA GLN A 74 -2.63 0.60 -7.88
C GLN A 74 -3.97 1.35 -7.69
N SER A 75 -3.93 2.58 -7.19
CA SER A 75 -5.13 3.40 -7.01
C SER A 75 -5.80 3.75 -8.35
N LEU A 76 -5.00 4.06 -9.38
CA LEU A 76 -5.53 4.28 -10.74
C LEU A 76 -6.16 3.01 -11.33
N VAL A 77 -5.60 1.83 -11.08
CA VAL A 77 -6.19 0.54 -11.48
C VAL A 77 -7.52 0.29 -10.75
N CYS A 78 -7.63 0.63 -9.46
CA CYS A 78 -8.90 0.54 -8.73
C CYS A 78 -9.98 1.45 -9.36
N LEU A 79 -9.61 2.66 -9.81
CA LEU A 79 -10.54 3.53 -10.56
C LEU A 79 -10.99 2.88 -11.87
N GLU A 80 -10.06 2.29 -12.63
CA GLU A 80 -10.37 1.60 -13.88
C GLU A 80 -11.37 0.44 -13.65
N LYS A 81 -11.09 -0.42 -12.67
CA LYS A 81 -11.97 -1.53 -12.29
C LYS A 81 -13.37 -1.04 -11.91
N ALA A 82 -13.45 0.03 -11.12
CA ALA A 82 -14.72 0.63 -10.73
C ALA A 82 -15.52 1.12 -11.95
N ILE A 83 -14.85 1.79 -12.90
CA ILE A 83 -15.50 2.22 -14.15
C ILE A 83 -16.01 1.01 -14.93
N ILE A 84 -15.19 -0.02 -15.13
CA ILE A 84 -15.58 -1.23 -15.87
C ILE A 84 -16.78 -1.90 -15.22
N LYS A 85 -16.76 -2.10 -13.90
CA LYS A 85 -17.82 -2.78 -13.16
C LYS A 85 -19.14 -2.03 -13.19
N VAL A 86 -19.11 -0.71 -13.00
CA VAL A 86 -20.32 0.12 -12.91
C VAL A 86 -20.89 0.43 -14.29
N THR A 87 -20.05 0.74 -15.27
CA THR A 87 -20.50 1.16 -16.61
C THR A 87 -20.73 -0.01 -17.56
N LYS A 88 -20.15 -1.18 -17.27
CA LYS A 88 -20.12 -2.34 -18.18
C LYS A 88 -19.59 -1.96 -19.58
N CYS A 89 -18.64 -1.02 -19.63
CA CYS A 89 -18.02 -0.59 -20.87
C CYS A 89 -17.25 -1.74 -21.54
N LYS A 90 -17.05 -1.63 -22.86
CA LYS A 90 -16.28 -2.59 -23.65
C LYS A 90 -14.79 -2.50 -23.36
N ARG A 91 -14.28 -1.29 -23.19
CA ARG A 91 -12.86 -0.99 -22.95
C ARG A 91 -12.70 0.39 -22.32
N ILE A 92 -11.48 0.67 -21.87
CA ILE A 92 -11.09 1.96 -21.31
C ILE A 92 -10.10 2.65 -22.25
N ASN A 93 -10.23 3.97 -22.40
CA ASN A 93 -9.15 4.81 -22.87
C ASN A 93 -8.55 5.51 -21.65
N PHE A 94 -7.30 5.17 -21.34
CA PHE A 94 -6.54 5.73 -20.23
C PHE A 94 -5.49 6.67 -20.80
N VAL A 95 -5.61 7.97 -20.54
CA VAL A 95 -4.80 8.99 -21.23
C VAL A 95 -4.30 10.08 -20.30
N LYS A 96 -3.09 10.57 -20.57
CA LYS A 96 -2.48 11.76 -19.97
C LYS A 96 -2.14 12.73 -21.09
N PHE A 97 -2.90 13.81 -21.21
CA PHE A 97 -2.66 14.89 -22.17
C PHE A 97 -2.32 16.15 -21.38
N ALA A 98 -1.04 16.43 -21.16
CA ALA A 98 -0.59 17.56 -20.34
C ALA A 98 -0.30 18.83 -21.17
N ASN A 99 -0.88 18.95 -22.37
CA ASN A 99 -0.55 20.03 -23.30
C ASN A 99 -1.26 21.35 -22.95
N VAL A 100 -2.42 21.27 -22.29
CA VAL A 100 -3.25 22.43 -21.93
C VAL A 100 -3.09 22.80 -20.45
N ALA A 101 -3.09 21.80 -19.57
CA ALA A 101 -2.85 21.98 -18.14
C ALA A 101 -1.55 21.26 -17.75
N ASN A 102 -0.53 22.07 -17.44
CA ASN A 102 0.79 21.59 -17.01
C ASN A 102 0.76 21.13 -15.54
N HIS A 103 0.01 20.05 -15.27
CA HIS A 103 -0.10 19.38 -13.98
C HIS A 103 -0.54 17.95 -14.24
N LEU A 104 0.13 16.97 -13.66
CA LEU A 104 -0.15 15.56 -13.85
C LEU A 104 -1.59 15.20 -13.48
N HIS A 105 -2.32 14.72 -14.48
CA HIS A 105 -3.67 14.19 -14.35
C HIS A 105 -3.91 13.12 -15.41
N TRP A 106 -4.91 12.29 -15.16
CA TRP A 106 -5.30 11.20 -16.04
C TRP A 106 -6.79 11.28 -16.33
N HIS A 107 -7.15 11.12 -17.60
CA HIS A 107 -8.52 10.83 -17.98
C HIS A 107 -8.69 9.33 -18.17
N ILE A 108 -9.73 8.78 -17.55
CA ILE A 108 -10.10 7.37 -17.65
C ILE A 108 -11.49 7.32 -18.23
N ILE A 109 -11.60 6.90 -19.49
CA ILE A 109 -12.79 7.13 -20.33
C ILE A 109 -13.39 5.78 -20.74
N PRO A 110 -14.63 5.44 -20.33
CA PRO A 110 -15.31 4.23 -20.77
C PRO A 110 -15.77 4.33 -22.23
N ARG A 111 -15.48 3.29 -23.02
CA ARG A 111 -15.94 3.12 -24.42
C ARG A 111 -16.93 1.97 -24.50
N TYR A 112 -18.04 2.14 -25.20
CA TYR A 112 -19.20 1.25 -25.09
C TYR A 112 -19.39 0.34 -26.31
N TYR A 113 -20.00 -0.84 -26.13
CA TYR A 113 -20.09 -1.87 -27.18
C TYR A 113 -20.76 -1.45 -28.48
N LYS A 114 -21.83 -0.65 -28.41
CA LYS A 114 -22.60 -0.20 -29.59
C LYS A 114 -22.22 1.21 -30.06
N GLU A 115 -21.11 1.75 -29.55
CA GLU A 115 -20.63 3.08 -29.92
C GLU A 115 -20.18 3.06 -31.39
N ASN A 116 -20.49 4.12 -32.13
CA ASN A 116 -19.93 4.31 -33.46
C ASN A 116 -18.44 4.70 -33.36
N TYR A 117 -17.62 4.37 -34.36
CA TYR A 117 -16.18 4.72 -34.40
C TYR A 117 -15.34 4.10 -33.27
N LEU A 118 -15.53 2.81 -33.02
CA LEU A 118 -14.78 2.03 -32.01
C LEU A 118 -13.28 1.86 -32.29
N ASP A 119 -12.86 2.21 -33.51
CA ASP A 119 -11.49 2.24 -34.01
C ASP A 119 -10.79 3.57 -33.72
N LYS A 120 -11.54 4.66 -33.50
CA LYS A 120 -11.02 5.99 -33.19
C LYS A 120 -10.86 6.21 -31.69
N CYS A 121 -9.86 7.00 -31.28
CA CYS A 121 -9.69 7.39 -29.89
C CYS A 121 -10.68 8.51 -29.48
N SER A 122 -10.93 8.68 -28.18
CA SER A 122 -11.89 9.70 -27.70
C SER A 122 -11.54 11.13 -28.11
N TRP A 123 -10.27 11.43 -28.38
CA TRP A 123 -9.84 12.77 -28.80
C TRP A 123 -10.24 13.08 -30.26
N GLU A 124 -10.14 12.11 -31.16
CA GLU A 124 -10.56 12.25 -32.57
C GLU A 124 -12.07 12.42 -32.73
N LEU A 125 -12.84 12.16 -31.67
CA LEU A 125 -14.29 12.21 -31.64
C LEU A 125 -14.82 13.47 -30.92
N LEU A 126 -13.96 14.45 -30.65
CA LEU A 126 -14.34 15.70 -29.99
C LEU A 126 -15.31 16.56 -30.80
N ASP A 127 -15.29 16.47 -32.13
CA ASP A 127 -16.22 17.22 -32.99
C ASP A 127 -17.48 16.42 -33.37
N VAL A 128 -17.50 15.12 -33.07
CA VAL A 128 -18.65 14.23 -33.38
C VAL A 128 -19.74 14.44 -32.33
N ALA A 129 -21.00 14.65 -32.74
CA ALA A 129 -22.11 14.83 -31.82
C ALA A 129 -22.36 13.55 -30.99
N LYS A 130 -22.88 13.71 -29.77
CA LYS A 130 -23.16 12.56 -28.88
C LYS A 130 -24.19 11.63 -29.51
N GLU A 131 -25.18 12.20 -30.18
CA GLU A 131 -26.26 11.52 -30.88
C GLU A 131 -25.69 10.63 -31.99
N ASP A 132 -24.67 11.09 -32.69
CA ASP A 132 -23.99 10.32 -33.73
C ASP A 132 -23.13 9.19 -33.15
N LEU A 133 -22.48 9.41 -32.00
CA LEU A 133 -21.73 8.35 -31.30
C LEU A 133 -22.64 7.20 -30.86
N TYR A 134 -23.91 7.51 -30.55
CA TYR A 134 -24.85 6.58 -29.94
C TYR A 134 -26.11 6.33 -30.76
N LYS A 135 -26.09 6.60 -32.07
CA LYS A 135 -27.23 6.43 -32.98
C LYS A 135 -27.87 5.04 -32.92
N ASN A 136 -27.07 4.02 -32.59
CA ASN A 136 -27.49 2.61 -32.51
C ASN A 136 -27.84 2.15 -31.07
N PHE A 137 -27.92 3.07 -30.10
CA PHE A 137 -28.32 2.76 -28.73
C PHE A 137 -29.82 2.96 -28.50
N GLU A 138 -30.34 2.16 -27.58
CA GLU A 138 -31.68 2.38 -27.03
C GLU A 138 -31.75 3.75 -26.32
N PRO A 139 -32.82 4.56 -26.50
CA PRO A 139 -32.93 5.91 -25.92
C PRO A 139 -32.72 5.99 -24.40
N HIS A 140 -32.96 4.88 -23.70
CA HIS A 140 -32.90 4.79 -22.24
C HIS A 140 -31.50 4.44 -21.70
N PHE A 141 -30.52 4.16 -22.57
CA PHE A 141 -29.16 3.75 -22.16
C PHE A 141 -28.49 4.79 -21.25
N PHE A 142 -28.70 6.09 -21.54
CA PHE A 142 -28.14 7.18 -20.74
C PHE A 142 -29.10 7.80 -19.72
N GLN A 143 -30.41 7.54 -19.82
CA GLN A 143 -31.39 8.02 -18.83
C GLN A 143 -31.25 7.30 -17.48
N LYS A 144 -30.55 6.16 -17.45
CA LYS A 144 -30.58 5.20 -16.35
C LYS A 144 -29.72 5.53 -15.11
N ASN A 145 -29.18 6.74 -14.96
CA ASN A 145 -28.01 6.86 -14.09
C ASN A 145 -27.87 8.18 -13.32
N GLN A 146 -28.94 8.61 -12.64
CA GLN A 146 -28.88 9.69 -11.64
C GLN A 146 -27.78 9.45 -10.57
N ASN A 147 -27.44 8.19 -10.30
CA ASN A 147 -26.46 7.79 -9.28
C ASN A 147 -25.14 7.24 -9.85
N LEU A 148 -24.83 7.42 -11.14
CA LEU A 148 -23.64 6.83 -11.77
C LEU A 148 -22.35 7.12 -11.00
N TYR A 149 -22.09 8.39 -10.69
CA TYR A 149 -20.85 8.79 -10.01
C TYR A 149 -20.83 8.42 -8.53
N ALA A 150 -22.00 8.33 -7.88
CA ALA A 150 -22.12 7.78 -6.54
C ALA A 150 -21.77 6.28 -6.52
N ASN A 151 -22.24 5.52 -7.52
CA ASN A 151 -21.90 4.11 -7.69
C ASN A 151 -20.41 3.93 -8.01
N LEU A 152 -19.82 4.79 -8.85
CA LEU A 152 -18.38 4.78 -9.12
C LEU A 152 -17.57 5.03 -7.85
N ARG A 153 -17.97 6.00 -7.02
CA ARG A 153 -17.32 6.24 -5.72
C ARG A 153 -17.41 5.01 -4.82
N LYS A 154 -18.60 4.39 -4.72
CA LYS A 154 -18.80 3.20 -3.90
C LYS A 154 -17.94 2.03 -4.37
N GLU A 155 -17.93 1.76 -5.66
CA GLU A 155 -17.14 0.67 -6.23
C GLU A 155 -15.63 0.95 -6.14
N TYR A 156 -15.21 2.20 -6.37
CA TYR A 156 -13.81 2.59 -6.16
C TYR A 156 -13.37 2.35 -4.71
N THR A 157 -14.21 2.75 -3.76
CA THR A 157 -13.97 2.54 -2.33
C THR A 157 -13.86 1.04 -2.03
N PHE A 158 -14.74 0.21 -2.60
CA PHE A 158 -14.63 -1.25 -2.51
C PHE A 158 -13.32 -1.78 -3.09
N GLU A 159 -12.94 -1.39 -4.30
CA GLU A 159 -11.70 -1.84 -4.96
C GLU A 159 -10.44 -1.41 -4.21
N ILE A 160 -10.43 -0.21 -3.65
CA ILE A 160 -9.33 0.25 -2.78
C ILE A 160 -9.28 -0.57 -1.50
N HIS A 161 -10.43 -0.91 -0.91
CA HIS A 161 -10.52 -1.72 0.30
C HIS A 161 -10.15 -3.20 0.12
N HIS A 162 -10.13 -3.69 -1.11
CA HIS A 162 -9.86 -5.09 -1.42
C HIS A 162 -8.64 -5.26 -2.36
N ARG A 163 -7.78 -4.24 -2.46
CA ARG A 163 -6.51 -4.36 -3.17
C ARG A 163 -5.44 -4.97 -2.26
N ASP A 164 -4.52 -5.72 -2.84
CA ASP A 164 -3.36 -6.23 -2.11
C ASP A 164 -2.50 -5.06 -1.61
N SER A 165 -2.19 -5.06 -0.32
CA SER A 165 -1.26 -4.09 0.26
C SER A 165 0.13 -4.25 -0.36
N SER A 166 0.77 -3.13 -0.68
CA SER A 166 2.10 -3.11 -1.32
C SER A 166 3.24 -3.28 -0.32
N TYR A 167 2.96 -3.11 0.99
CA TYR A 167 3.97 -3.12 2.06
C TYR A 167 3.56 -4.00 3.25
N PHE A 168 4.54 -4.61 3.90
CA PHE A 168 4.40 -5.18 5.25
C PHE A 168 5.23 -4.41 6.28
N GLY A 169 4.84 -4.49 7.55
CA GLY A 169 5.65 -4.07 8.69
C GLY A 169 5.66 -5.16 9.75
N CYS A 170 6.84 -5.61 10.18
CA CYS A 170 6.93 -6.65 11.20
C CYS A 170 7.95 -6.34 12.30
N ALA A 171 7.75 -6.95 13.46
CA ALA A 171 8.58 -6.78 14.65
C ALA A 171 9.62 -7.89 14.76
N LEU A 172 10.87 -7.50 15.02
CA LEU A 172 11.94 -8.36 15.50
C LEU A 172 12.10 -8.13 17.00
N PHE A 173 11.71 -9.12 17.81
CA PHE A 173 12.03 -9.14 19.24
C PHE A 173 13.29 -9.95 19.46
N LEU A 174 14.32 -9.32 20.02
CA LEU A 174 15.59 -9.96 20.34
C LEU A 174 15.75 -10.17 21.84
N ARG A 175 16.41 -11.25 22.24
CA ARG A 175 16.88 -11.45 23.61
C ARG A 175 18.22 -12.20 23.63
N ALA A 176 18.93 -12.10 24.75
CA ALA A 176 20.11 -12.93 24.98
C ALA A 176 19.70 -14.41 25.16
N ARG A 177 20.48 -15.32 24.56
CA ARG A 177 20.37 -16.76 24.75
C ARG A 177 20.62 -17.15 26.21
N ASP A 178 21.63 -16.53 26.82
CA ASP A 178 21.92 -16.66 28.24
C ASP A 178 20.84 -15.97 29.08
N LYS A 179 20.11 -16.76 29.88
CA LYS A 179 19.04 -16.30 30.77
C LYS A 179 19.51 -15.20 31.72
N ASN A 180 20.74 -15.27 32.22
CA ASN A 180 21.28 -14.29 33.17
C ASN A 180 21.51 -12.91 32.53
N LYS A 181 21.63 -12.86 31.20
CA LYS A 181 21.88 -11.63 30.44
C LYS A 181 20.61 -11.01 29.86
N ARG A 182 19.45 -11.69 29.89
CA ARG A 182 18.20 -11.19 29.30
C ARG A 182 17.79 -9.84 29.87
N ASN A 183 17.95 -9.63 31.17
CA ASN A 183 17.65 -8.37 31.84
C ASN A 183 18.49 -7.17 31.40
N ASN A 184 19.62 -7.40 30.71
CA ASN A 184 20.47 -6.31 30.24
C ASN A 184 19.84 -5.53 29.09
N ILE A 185 18.90 -6.12 28.34
CA ILE A 185 18.30 -5.47 27.17
C ILE A 185 17.60 -4.15 27.53
N TRP A 186 17.01 -4.03 28.74
CA TRP A 186 16.39 -2.78 29.22
C TRP A 186 17.38 -1.71 29.69
N LYS A 187 18.67 -2.04 29.77
CA LYS A 187 19.74 -1.10 30.15
C LYS A 187 20.53 -0.59 28.94
N LEU A 188 20.34 -1.21 27.79
CA LEU A 188 21.05 -0.91 26.56
C LEU A 188 20.18 -0.05 25.65
N SER A 189 20.82 0.81 24.88
CA SER A 189 20.20 1.49 23.75
C SER A 189 19.91 0.50 22.62
N LEU A 190 18.95 0.85 21.74
CA LEU A 190 18.64 0.03 20.56
C LEU A 190 19.88 -0.19 19.67
N ASP A 191 20.77 0.80 19.54
CA ASP A 191 22.02 0.67 18.77
C ASP A 191 22.98 -0.35 19.37
N GLU A 192 23.12 -0.38 20.69
CA GLU A 192 23.98 -1.36 21.38
C GLU A 192 23.43 -2.78 21.23
N ILE A 193 22.11 -2.95 21.32
CA ILE A 193 21.44 -4.24 21.10
C ILE A 193 21.69 -4.71 19.66
N ILE A 194 21.43 -3.83 18.68
CA ILE A 194 21.64 -4.14 17.25
C ILE A 194 23.10 -4.51 16.98
N LYS A 195 24.05 -3.73 17.53
CA LYS A 195 25.48 -3.98 17.35
C LYS A 195 25.88 -5.33 17.95
N SER A 196 25.49 -5.59 19.20
CA SER A 196 25.83 -6.83 19.91
C SER A 196 25.26 -8.07 19.22
N ALA A 197 24.00 -8.01 18.76
CA ALA A 197 23.35 -9.11 18.06
C ALA A 197 23.97 -9.41 16.69
N ARG A 198 24.48 -8.38 16.00
CA ARG A 198 25.21 -8.54 14.72
C ARG A 198 26.61 -9.11 14.91
N GLU A 199 27.30 -8.69 15.96
CA GLU A 199 28.68 -9.14 16.25
C GLU A 199 28.70 -10.57 16.80
N ASN A 200 27.69 -10.96 17.58
CA ASN A 200 27.64 -12.27 18.26
C ASN A 200 26.29 -12.98 18.05
N PRO A 201 25.87 -13.28 16.80
CA PRO A 201 24.53 -13.78 16.54
C PRO A 201 24.19 -15.13 17.19
N SER A 202 25.19 -15.94 17.54
CA SER A 202 25.00 -17.19 18.29
C SER A 202 24.56 -16.98 19.75
N GLU A 203 24.77 -15.79 20.30
CA GLU A 203 24.40 -15.42 21.68
C GLU A 203 23.01 -14.78 21.77
N TRP A 204 22.33 -14.63 20.64
CA TRP A 204 21.04 -13.97 20.56
C TRP A 204 19.97 -14.89 20.00
N GLU A 205 18.74 -14.66 20.45
CA GLU A 205 17.54 -15.33 19.97
C GLU A 205 16.55 -14.28 19.48
N CYS A 206 15.74 -14.63 18.47
CA CYS A 206 14.59 -13.84 18.09
C CYS A 206 13.29 -14.60 18.30
N LEU A 207 12.23 -13.85 18.62
CA LEU A 207 10.88 -14.39 18.70
C LEU A 207 10.32 -14.62 17.30
N LEU A 208 9.76 -15.79 17.08
CA LEU A 208 8.91 -16.09 15.93
C LEU A 208 7.55 -16.58 16.43
N MET A 209 6.51 -16.32 15.66
CA MET A 209 5.18 -16.86 15.87
C MET A 209 4.92 -17.99 14.89
N LYS A 210 4.24 -19.03 15.36
CA LYS A 210 3.75 -20.12 14.52
C LYS A 210 2.33 -19.79 14.08
N ARG A 211 2.14 -19.63 12.78
CA ARG A 211 0.83 -19.33 12.20
C ARG A 211 -0.13 -20.50 12.35
N ASN A 212 -1.42 -20.20 12.41
CA ASN A 212 -2.50 -21.17 12.58
C ASN A 212 -3.29 -21.41 11.27
N TYR A 213 -2.67 -21.13 10.11
CA TYR A 213 -3.23 -21.35 8.78
C TYR A 213 -2.45 -22.42 8.01
N PHE A 214 -2.95 -22.81 6.84
CA PHE A 214 -2.59 -23.93 5.93
C PHE A 214 -1.16 -24.53 5.99
N ASP A 215 -0.11 -23.76 6.26
CA ASP A 215 1.29 -24.20 6.28
C ASP A 215 1.92 -24.33 7.69
N PHE A 216 1.26 -23.83 8.74
CA PHE A 216 1.75 -23.79 10.13
C PHE A 216 3.20 -23.28 10.27
N ALA A 217 3.60 -22.37 9.37
CA ALA A 217 4.97 -21.89 9.30
C ALA A 217 5.31 -20.95 10.46
N TRP A 218 6.60 -20.91 10.82
CA TRP A 218 7.15 -19.88 11.69
C TRP A 218 7.38 -18.60 10.89
N ASP A 219 6.95 -17.46 11.43
CA ASP A 219 7.15 -16.13 10.85
C ASP A 219 7.39 -15.08 11.94
N PHE A 220 7.73 -13.87 11.53
CA PHE A 220 7.81 -12.70 12.40
C PHE A 220 6.39 -12.29 12.85
N ILE A 221 6.29 -11.55 13.94
CA ILE A 221 5.03 -10.94 14.37
C ILE A 221 4.76 -9.72 13.47
N GLY A 222 3.54 -9.65 12.93
CA GLY A 222 3.10 -8.74 11.90
C GLY A 222 3.36 -9.21 10.46
N GLY A 223 3.06 -8.35 9.50
CA GLY A 223 3.03 -8.66 8.08
C GLY A 223 1.97 -7.89 7.28
N ASN A 224 0.73 -7.83 7.74
CA ASN A 224 -0.36 -7.34 6.90
C ASN A 224 -0.70 -5.89 7.21
N SER A 225 -0.14 -4.98 6.41
CA SER A 225 -0.51 -3.56 6.51
C SER A 225 -1.93 -3.35 6.03
N ASP A 226 -2.71 -2.63 6.82
CA ASP A 226 -3.97 -2.08 6.36
C ASP A 226 -3.74 -1.07 5.24
N ILE A 227 -4.79 -0.76 4.52
CA ILE A 227 -4.69 0.11 3.36
C ILE A 227 -4.38 1.54 3.79
N ASN A 228 -3.32 2.10 3.20
CA ASN A 228 -2.73 3.40 3.56
C ASN A 228 -2.12 3.43 4.96
N GLU A 229 -1.94 2.28 5.60
CA GLU A 229 -1.20 2.19 6.85
C GLU A 229 0.29 2.22 6.56
N PHE A 230 1.01 3.08 7.30
CA PHE A 230 2.45 3.09 7.23
C PHE A 230 2.99 1.83 7.95
N PRO A 231 4.02 1.14 7.43
CA PRO A 231 4.50 -0.13 7.98
C PRO A 231 4.87 -0.10 9.48
N GLU A 232 5.23 1.06 10.00
CA GLU A 232 5.45 1.27 11.43
C GLU A 232 4.16 1.06 12.25
N TYR A 233 3.03 1.60 11.79
CA TYR A 233 1.74 1.45 12.44
C TYR A 233 1.20 0.04 12.28
N THR A 234 1.41 -0.58 11.11
CA THR A 234 1.15 -2.01 10.89
C THR A 234 1.82 -2.85 11.97
N MET A 235 3.12 -2.66 12.17
CA MET A 235 3.91 -3.41 13.15
C MET A 235 3.36 -3.22 14.57
N ILE A 236 3.01 -2.00 14.97
CA ILE A 236 2.46 -1.72 16.30
C ILE A 236 1.08 -2.37 16.48
N ARG A 237 0.20 -2.25 15.48
CA ARG A 237 -1.16 -2.78 15.51
C ARG A 237 -1.14 -4.30 15.57
N GLU A 238 -0.39 -4.96 14.68
CA GLU A 238 -0.37 -6.42 14.62
C GLU A 238 0.31 -7.03 15.84
N VAL A 239 1.36 -6.43 16.40
CA VAL A 239 1.91 -6.90 17.69
C VAL A 239 0.85 -6.87 18.79
N LYS A 240 -0.03 -5.87 18.78
CA LYS A 240 -1.14 -5.80 19.74
C LYS A 240 -2.24 -6.81 19.43
N GLU A 241 -2.59 -7.02 18.16
CA GLU A 241 -3.69 -7.90 17.75
C GLU A 241 -3.32 -9.40 17.80
N GLU A 242 -2.10 -9.75 17.39
CA GLU A 242 -1.63 -11.12 17.26
C GLU A 242 -1.14 -11.72 18.59
N VAL A 243 -0.49 -10.90 19.43
CA VAL A 243 0.08 -11.38 20.71
C VAL A 243 -0.37 -10.58 21.94
N GLY A 244 -1.08 -9.45 21.76
CA GLY A 244 -1.59 -8.66 22.89
C GLY A 244 -0.56 -7.73 23.53
N TRP A 245 0.58 -7.48 22.86
CA TRP A 245 1.69 -6.74 23.47
C TRP A 245 1.66 -5.26 23.09
N LYS A 246 2.24 -4.45 23.96
CA LYS A 246 2.61 -3.07 23.65
C LYS A 246 4.11 -2.94 23.48
N ILE A 247 4.50 -1.99 22.65
CA ILE A 247 5.90 -1.71 22.33
C ILE A 247 6.32 -0.45 23.07
N LEU A 248 7.40 -0.55 23.84
CA LEU A 248 8.02 0.55 24.56
C LEU A 248 8.90 1.39 23.63
N HIS A 249 9.79 0.72 22.91
CA HIS A 249 10.74 1.34 21.99
C HIS A 249 10.86 0.50 20.72
N TYR A 250 11.07 1.15 19.58
CA TYR A 250 11.36 0.45 18.34
C TYR A 250 12.26 1.26 17.42
N ARG A 251 12.86 0.57 16.44
CA ARG A 251 13.66 1.19 15.39
C ARG A 251 13.64 0.36 14.12
N GLU A 252 13.50 1.01 12.97
CA GLU A 252 13.68 0.38 11.66
C GLU A 252 15.12 -0.15 11.55
N ILE A 253 15.27 -1.46 11.31
CA ILE A 253 16.58 -2.11 11.18
C ILE A 253 16.89 -2.57 9.77
N CYS A 254 15.87 -2.82 8.96
CA CYS A 254 16.03 -3.27 7.59
C CYS A 254 14.75 -3.08 6.75
N ARG A 255 14.91 -3.01 5.43
CA ARG A 255 13.84 -2.91 4.44
C ARG A 255 13.87 -4.16 3.55
N GLN A 256 12.72 -4.67 3.16
CA GLN A 256 12.64 -5.71 2.13
C GLN A 256 12.47 -5.06 0.78
N TRP A 257 13.30 -5.47 -0.18
CA TRP A 257 13.07 -5.15 -1.58
C TRP A 257 12.77 -6.45 -2.34
N LYS A 258 11.97 -6.32 -3.39
CA LYS A 258 11.74 -7.38 -4.36
C LYS A 258 11.73 -6.73 -5.73
N GLN A 259 12.65 -7.16 -6.59
CA GLN A 259 12.79 -6.63 -7.95
C GLN A 259 12.92 -5.09 -7.98
N GLY A 260 13.75 -4.52 -7.11
CA GLY A 260 13.99 -3.07 -7.06
C GLY A 260 12.86 -2.24 -6.42
N THR A 261 11.82 -2.87 -5.88
CA THR A 261 10.72 -2.17 -5.18
C THR A 261 10.70 -2.56 -3.70
N ILE A 262 10.54 -1.60 -2.80
CA ILE A 262 10.35 -1.86 -1.38
C ILE A 262 9.04 -2.66 -1.20
N LYS A 263 9.08 -3.71 -0.38
CA LYS A 263 7.95 -4.57 -0.01
C LYS A 263 7.63 -4.55 1.47
N GLY A 264 8.51 -4.04 2.31
CA GLY A 264 8.20 -3.92 3.73
C GLY A 264 9.38 -3.55 4.58
N PHE A 265 9.14 -3.51 5.89
CA PHE A 265 10.04 -2.97 6.88
C PHE A 265 10.09 -3.91 8.08
N VAL A 266 11.29 -4.06 8.65
CA VAL A 266 11.52 -4.82 9.87
C VAL A 266 11.98 -3.86 10.95
N TYR A 267 11.33 -3.93 12.11
CA TYR A 267 11.60 -3.07 13.25
C TYR A 267 12.13 -3.89 14.41
N LEU A 268 13.30 -3.54 14.97
CA LEU A 268 13.67 -4.04 16.29
C LEU A 268 12.70 -3.42 17.29
N ALA A 269 11.97 -4.25 18.04
CA ALA A 269 10.99 -3.81 19.03
C ALA A 269 11.37 -4.28 20.43
N ILE A 270 11.13 -3.42 21.42
CA ILE A 270 11.26 -3.70 22.85
C ILE A 270 9.86 -3.67 23.45
N PRO A 271 9.40 -4.76 24.08
CA PRO A 271 8.09 -4.81 24.70
C PRO A 271 8.03 -3.92 25.95
N GLU A 272 6.82 -3.47 26.28
CA GLU A 272 6.52 -2.77 27.54
C GLU A 272 6.83 -3.64 28.77
N GLU A 273 6.51 -4.93 28.71
CA GLU A 273 6.63 -5.85 29.83
C GLU A 273 7.76 -6.87 29.67
N LYS A 274 8.48 -7.12 30.76
CA LYS A 274 9.65 -8.02 30.76
C LYS A 274 9.29 -9.48 30.48
N GLN A 275 8.14 -9.91 30.97
CA GLN A 275 7.64 -11.28 30.81
C GLN A 275 7.46 -11.71 29.34
N TYR A 276 7.31 -10.74 28.41
CA TYR A 276 7.21 -11.03 26.98
C TYR A 276 8.54 -11.55 26.37
N MET A 277 9.63 -11.49 27.14
CA MET A 277 10.95 -12.01 26.78
C MET A 277 11.29 -13.35 27.46
N ASP A 278 10.34 -13.96 28.17
CA ASP A 278 10.52 -15.26 28.85
C ASP A 278 10.43 -16.44 27.88
N ASP A 279 10.77 -17.65 28.34
CA ASP A 279 10.78 -18.84 27.48
C ASP A 279 9.39 -19.22 26.96
N ASP A 280 8.35 -18.89 27.72
CA ASP A 280 6.94 -19.01 27.34
C ASP A 280 6.23 -17.67 27.56
N PRO A 281 6.35 -16.73 26.61
CA PRO A 281 5.80 -15.39 26.74
C PRO A 281 4.26 -15.40 26.87
N PRO A 282 3.68 -14.69 27.86
CA PRO A 282 2.23 -14.57 27.96
C PRO A 282 1.70 -13.79 26.76
N ARG A 283 0.58 -14.25 26.20
CA ARG A 283 -0.06 -13.66 25.02
C ARG A 283 -1.56 -13.68 25.11
N THR A 284 -2.21 -12.77 24.41
CA THR A 284 -3.66 -12.84 24.19
C THR A 284 -3.94 -13.95 23.16
N PRO A 285 -4.94 -14.83 23.38
CA PRO A 285 -5.37 -15.79 22.36
C PRO A 285 -5.78 -15.07 21.08
N CYS A 286 -5.25 -15.53 19.95
CA CYS A 286 -5.53 -15.01 18.63
C CYS A 286 -5.68 -16.19 17.66
N ASP A 287 -6.70 -16.15 16.81
CA ASP A 287 -7.01 -17.23 15.87
C ASP A 287 -5.89 -17.44 14.84
N GLU A 288 -5.09 -16.41 14.59
CA GLU A 288 -3.98 -16.42 13.62
C GLU A 288 -2.70 -17.07 14.21
N VAL A 289 -2.57 -17.10 15.53
CA VAL A 289 -1.32 -17.44 16.24
C VAL A 289 -1.48 -18.68 17.11
N GLN A 290 -0.86 -19.79 16.68
CA GLN A 290 -0.85 -21.05 17.42
C GLN A 290 0.04 -20.98 18.66
N SER A 291 1.26 -20.46 18.51
CA SER A 291 2.25 -20.34 19.58
C SER A 291 3.34 -19.34 19.21
N VAL A 292 4.13 -18.90 20.17
CA VAL A 292 5.33 -18.07 19.95
C VAL A 292 6.53 -18.74 20.60
N LYS A 293 7.72 -18.56 20.03
CA LYS A 293 8.94 -19.14 20.59
C LYS A 293 10.17 -18.36 20.16
N TYR A 294 11.17 -18.32 21.02
CA TYR A 294 12.47 -17.76 20.70
C TYR A 294 13.37 -18.82 20.07
N PHE A 295 14.08 -18.44 19.02
CA PHE A 295 15.02 -19.28 18.29
C PHE A 295 16.34 -18.55 18.11
N ASN A 296 17.44 -19.28 18.16
CA ASN A 296 18.76 -18.70 17.95
C ASN A 296 18.92 -18.18 16.50
N LEU A 297 19.54 -17.01 16.34
CA LEU A 297 19.68 -16.38 15.03
C LEU A 297 20.45 -17.25 14.02
N CYS A 298 21.52 -17.91 14.47
CA CYS A 298 22.31 -18.80 13.62
C CYS A 298 21.58 -20.10 13.28
N GLU A 299 20.76 -20.63 14.20
CA GLU A 299 19.95 -21.83 13.96
C GLU A 299 18.87 -21.54 12.90
N ILE A 300 18.24 -20.37 12.94
CA ILE A 300 17.26 -19.95 11.93
C ILE A 300 17.87 -19.97 10.54
N ILE A 301 19.03 -19.34 10.36
CA ILE A 301 19.67 -19.23 9.05
C ILE A 301 20.06 -20.60 8.48
N LYS A 302 20.52 -21.53 9.34
CA LYS A 302 21.05 -22.83 8.90
C LYS A 302 19.97 -23.90 8.70
N SER A 303 18.81 -23.75 9.34
CA SER A 303 17.77 -24.78 9.35
C SER A 303 16.80 -24.62 8.19
N ASN A 304 16.48 -25.72 7.49
CA ASN A 304 15.42 -25.75 6.47
C ASN A 304 14.00 -25.77 7.08
N HIS A 305 13.91 -25.77 8.41
CA HIS A 305 12.63 -25.67 9.14
C HIS A 305 11.98 -24.28 9.03
N PHE A 306 12.77 -23.25 8.70
CA PHE A 306 12.27 -21.88 8.55
C PHE A 306 12.19 -21.50 7.07
N SER A 307 11.16 -20.72 6.72
CA SER A 307 10.97 -20.23 5.35
C SER A 307 12.11 -19.31 4.89
N ASP A 308 12.33 -19.23 3.58
CA ASP A 308 13.36 -18.36 3.00
C ASP A 308 13.19 -16.90 3.36
N SER A 309 11.93 -16.47 3.54
CA SER A 309 11.60 -15.13 4.00
C SER A 309 12.17 -14.87 5.40
N VAL A 310 11.94 -15.79 6.35
CA VAL A 310 12.44 -15.68 7.73
C VAL A 310 13.96 -15.74 7.75
N ARG A 311 14.56 -16.72 7.05
CA ARG A 311 16.02 -16.89 6.96
C ARG A 311 16.67 -15.65 6.35
N GLY A 312 16.10 -15.13 5.27
CA GLY A 312 16.55 -13.92 4.59
C GLY A 312 16.51 -12.71 5.50
N ARG A 313 15.41 -12.52 6.25
CA ARG A 313 15.26 -11.41 7.21
C ARG A 313 16.34 -11.39 8.29
N ILE A 314 16.58 -12.53 8.94
CA ILE A 314 17.63 -12.63 9.96
C ILE A 314 19.02 -12.46 9.34
N LYS A 315 19.27 -13.04 8.17
CA LYS A 315 20.56 -12.91 7.48
C LYS A 315 20.89 -11.46 7.12
N ALA A 316 19.98 -10.71 6.52
CA ALA A 316 20.31 -9.32 6.17
C ALA A 316 20.39 -8.40 7.39
N PHE A 317 19.65 -8.70 8.47
CA PHE A 317 19.85 -8.03 9.75
C PHE A 317 21.30 -8.18 10.23
N ILE A 318 21.83 -9.40 10.24
CA ILE A 318 23.22 -9.70 10.65
C ILE A 318 24.22 -9.06 9.68
N ASP A 319 24.03 -9.25 8.37
CA ASP A 319 24.95 -8.82 7.32
C ASP A 319 24.90 -7.30 7.04
N LYS A 320 24.08 -6.54 7.79
CA LYS A 320 23.86 -5.08 7.63
C LYS A 320 23.43 -4.71 6.21
N ARG A 321 22.63 -5.55 5.55
CA ARG A 321 22.12 -5.30 4.20
C ARG A 321 20.76 -4.63 4.25
N SER A 322 20.49 -3.77 3.28
CA SER A 322 19.22 -3.07 3.11
C SER A 322 18.20 -3.84 2.28
N ASP A 323 18.57 -4.99 1.72
CA ASP A 323 17.78 -5.79 0.80
C ASP A 323 17.79 -7.27 1.22
N PHE A 324 16.59 -7.82 1.45
CA PHE A 324 16.38 -9.26 1.52
C PHE A 324 15.91 -9.75 0.15
N LEU A 325 16.86 -10.02 -0.75
CA LEU A 325 16.59 -11.03 -1.77
C LEU A 325 16.12 -12.28 -0.99
N SER A 326 15.06 -12.96 -1.44
CA SER A 326 14.89 -14.35 -0.99
C SER A 326 16.25 -14.98 -1.19
N ILE A 327 16.80 -15.60 -0.14
CA ILE A 327 18.09 -16.24 -0.26
C ILE A 327 17.93 -17.22 -1.40
N ASP A 328 18.51 -16.91 -2.55
CA ASP A 328 18.75 -17.83 -3.64
C ASP A 328 19.62 -17.11 -4.68
N PRO A 329 20.68 -17.76 -5.16
CA PRO A 329 20.67 -18.24 -6.53
C PRO A 329 19.58 -19.30 -6.75
#